data_AF-A0A1J3I8P4-F1
#
_entry.id   AF-A0A1J3I8P4-F1
#
_cell.length_a   1.000
_cell.length_b   1.000
_cell.length_c   1.000
_cell.angle_alpha   90.00
_cell.angle_beta   90.00
_cell.angle_gamma   90.00
#
_symmetry.space_group_name_H-M   'P 1'
#
loop_
_entity.id
_entity.type
_entity.pdbx_description
1 polymer ?
#
loop_
_entity_poly.entity_id
_entity_poly.type
_entity_poly.pdbx_seq_one_letter_code
_entity_poly.pdbx_strand_id
1 'polypeptide(L)'
;MKFLILLVMWLHLRNILEVLLEGFTQIQVSTLAVKDGMIVAGGFFGELICKHLDRPGVSFCYRMTCEENAITNAVDIHRNSSGVRNFDMERFQLVQHFHYPWPVNRSSVSPDGKLVAIVGDDPDGLLVDSNNGETVGKLNGHLDYSFASAWHPNGVTFATGNQDKTCRVWDVRNLSKSVAVLKGNLGAIRSIRFSSDGQYMAMAVYSKNCSAFMYFISIFFCSCNDLSIQKKKR
;
A
#
# COMPACT_ATOMS: atom_id res chain seq x y z
N MET A 1 -5.07 53.95 -6.03
CA MET A 1 -5.72 52.82 -6.74
C MET A 1 -5.37 51.47 -6.08
N LYS A 2 -5.66 51.31 -4.77
CA LYS A 2 -5.47 50.05 -4.02
C LYS A 2 -6.48 49.81 -2.89
N PHE A 3 -7.53 50.64 -2.78
CA PHE A 3 -8.56 50.53 -1.74
C PHE A 3 -9.99 50.37 -2.27
N LEU A 4 -10.18 50.29 -3.61
CA LEU A 4 -11.51 50.16 -4.23
C LEU A 4 -11.81 48.74 -4.76
N ILE A 5 -10.86 47.80 -4.67
CA ILE A 5 -11.05 46.40 -5.12
C ILE A 5 -11.52 45.49 -3.97
N LEU A 6 -11.29 45.84 -2.70
CA LEU A 6 -11.75 45.05 -1.56
C LEU A 6 -13.25 45.22 -1.23
N LEU A 7 -13.88 46.33 -1.61
CA LEU A 7 -15.29 46.58 -1.29
C LEU A 7 -16.27 45.94 -2.29
N VAL A 8 -15.84 45.70 -3.54
CA VAL A 8 -16.68 45.12 -4.59
C VAL A 8 -16.80 43.59 -4.47
N MET A 9 -15.82 42.92 -3.87
CA MET A 9 -15.95 41.50 -3.50
C MET A 9 -16.86 41.28 -2.28
N TRP A 10 -17.11 42.31 -1.46
CA TRP A 10 -17.94 42.19 -0.26
C TRP A 10 -19.44 42.30 -0.55
N LEU A 11 -19.85 42.94 -1.64
CA LEU A 11 -21.27 43.07 -2.03
C LEU A 11 -21.75 42.03 -3.05
N HIS A 12 -20.88 41.36 -3.80
CA HIS A 12 -21.31 40.30 -4.72
C HIS A 12 -21.49 38.92 -4.05
N LEU A 13 -21.07 38.78 -2.79
CA LEU A 13 -21.27 37.58 -1.97
C LEU A 13 -22.56 37.61 -1.13
N ARG A 14 -23.31 38.73 -1.12
CA ARG A 14 -24.58 38.83 -0.36
C ARG A 14 -25.80 38.25 -1.07
N ASN A 15 -25.74 37.94 -2.37
CA ASN A 15 -26.89 37.44 -3.14
C ASN A 15 -26.81 35.95 -3.51
N ILE A 16 -25.88 35.20 -2.91
CA ILE A 16 -25.90 33.73 -2.91
C ILE A 16 -26.13 33.25 -1.46
N LEU A 17 -26.99 33.98 -0.76
CA LEU A 17 -27.50 33.67 0.57
C LEU A 17 -28.99 33.45 0.38
N GLU A 18 -29.36 32.29 -0.13
CA GLU A 18 -30.59 31.63 0.29
C GLU A 18 -30.59 30.20 -0.28
N VAL A 19 -30.82 29.26 0.63
CA VAL A 19 -31.16 27.85 0.41
C VAL A 19 -29.98 26.84 0.40
N LEU A 20 -29.71 26.32 1.61
CA LEU A 20 -29.26 24.95 1.94
C LEU A 20 -27.79 24.55 1.71
N LEU A 21 -26.85 25.05 2.54
CA LEU A 21 -25.57 24.36 2.84
C LEU A 21 -25.01 24.93 4.15
N GLU A 22 -25.15 24.19 5.26
CA GLU A 22 -24.37 24.43 6.48
C GLU A 22 -22.90 24.09 6.21
N GLY A 23 -22.21 24.98 5.49
CA GLY A 23 -20.76 24.97 5.32
C GLY A 23 -20.14 25.97 6.29
N PHE A 24 -19.13 25.53 7.06
CA PHE A 24 -18.37 26.37 7.98
C PHE A 24 -17.96 27.70 7.34
N THR A 25 -18.48 28.81 7.87
CA THR A 25 -18.38 30.13 7.23
C THR A 25 -17.10 30.90 7.56
N GLN A 26 -16.29 30.44 8.52
CA GLN A 26 -15.06 31.10 8.94
C GLN A 26 -14.08 30.11 9.60
N ILE A 27 -13.35 29.35 8.77
CA ILE A 27 -12.24 28.51 9.27
C ILE A 27 -10.95 29.31 9.14
N GLN A 28 -10.28 29.55 10.27
CA GLN A 28 -8.91 30.06 10.27
C GLN A 28 -7.97 28.92 9.86
N VAL A 29 -7.24 29.11 8.78
CA VAL A 29 -6.27 28.13 8.27
C VAL A 29 -4.94 28.30 9.03
N SER A 30 -4.47 27.24 9.67
CA SER A 30 -3.17 27.18 10.37
C SER A 30 -2.06 26.64 9.48
N THR A 31 -2.38 25.76 8.53
CA THR A 31 -1.39 25.11 7.66
C THR A 31 -1.99 24.73 6.31
N LEU A 32 -1.14 24.57 5.30
CA LEU A 32 -1.56 24.27 3.94
C LEU A 32 -0.50 23.44 3.20
N ALA A 33 -0.95 22.45 2.42
CA ALA A 33 -0.13 21.75 1.44
C ALA A 33 -0.81 21.74 0.07
N VAL A 34 -0.02 21.81 -1.00
CA VAL A 34 -0.49 21.74 -2.39
C VAL A 34 0.33 20.72 -3.15
N LYS A 35 -0.34 19.78 -3.81
CA LYS A 35 0.32 18.76 -4.66
C LYS A 35 -0.66 18.16 -5.65
N ASP A 36 -0.21 17.91 -6.87
CA ASP A 36 -0.96 17.21 -7.93
C ASP A 36 -2.39 17.75 -8.16
N GLY A 37 -2.54 19.09 -8.15
CA GLY A 37 -3.84 19.74 -8.35
C GLY A 37 -4.78 19.67 -7.15
N MET A 38 -4.29 19.24 -5.99
CA MET A 38 -5.04 19.18 -4.74
C MET A 38 -4.44 20.14 -3.72
N ILE A 39 -5.30 20.85 -2.99
CA ILE A 39 -4.96 21.67 -1.84
C ILE A 39 -5.57 21.04 -0.59
N VAL A 40 -4.79 20.90 0.47
CA VAL A 40 -5.27 20.48 1.78
C VAL A 40 -4.90 21.54 2.80
N ALA A 41 -5.90 22.05 3.51
CA ALA A 41 -5.78 23.07 4.54
C ALA A 41 -6.12 22.47 5.90
N GLY A 42 -5.29 22.75 6.90
CA GLY A 42 -5.58 22.47 8.31
C GLY A 42 -6.08 23.73 9.02
N GLY A 43 -7.06 23.59 9.90
CA GLY A 43 -7.66 24.67 10.68
C GLY A 43 -7.24 24.69 12.15
N PHE A 44 -7.55 25.80 12.82
CA PHE A 44 -7.23 26.04 14.24
C PHE A 44 -8.04 25.17 15.21
N PHE A 45 -9.17 24.62 14.80
CA PHE A 45 -10.03 23.77 15.62
C PHE A 45 -10.05 22.30 15.16
N GLY A 46 -9.03 21.89 14.41
CA GLY A 46 -8.85 20.51 13.94
C GLY A 46 -9.55 20.24 12.62
N GLU A 47 -9.96 21.28 11.90
CA GLU A 47 -10.55 21.15 10.57
C GLU A 47 -9.50 20.70 9.56
N LEU A 48 -9.88 19.77 8.68
CA LEU A 48 -9.14 19.41 7.50
C LEU A 48 -10.05 19.64 6.30
N ILE A 49 -9.62 20.54 5.41
CA ILE A 49 -10.33 20.89 4.19
C ILE A 49 -9.48 20.43 3.01
N CYS A 50 -10.04 19.58 2.16
CA CYS A 50 -9.42 19.16 0.92
C CYS A 50 -10.22 19.68 -0.27
N LYS A 51 -9.52 20.23 -1.25
CA LYS A 51 -10.10 20.71 -2.50
C LYS A 51 -9.25 20.34 -3.70
N HIS A 52 -9.92 19.88 -4.74
CA HIS A 52 -9.39 19.80 -6.09
C HIS A 52 -9.41 21.19 -6.75
N LEU A 53 -8.25 21.66 -7.24
CA LEU A 53 -8.09 22.98 -7.85
C LEU A 53 -8.80 23.10 -9.21
N ASP A 54 -9.00 21.98 -9.89
CA ASP A 54 -9.70 21.85 -11.17
C ASP A 54 -11.23 21.83 -11.04
N ARG A 55 -11.77 21.82 -9.80
CA ARG A 55 -13.21 21.64 -9.56
C ARG A 55 -13.79 22.78 -8.70
N PRO A 56 -15.03 23.22 -8.99
CA PRO A 56 -15.74 24.10 -8.06
C PRO A 56 -16.09 23.34 -6.78
N GLY A 57 -16.23 24.08 -5.67
CA GLY A 57 -16.58 23.51 -4.36
C GLY A 57 -15.39 22.96 -3.56
N VAL A 58 -15.69 22.45 -2.36
CA VAL A 58 -14.76 21.73 -1.48
C VAL A 58 -14.97 20.24 -1.71
N SER A 59 -13.88 19.48 -1.84
CA SER A 59 -13.96 18.04 -2.09
C SER A 59 -14.28 17.26 -0.82
N PHE A 60 -13.70 17.69 0.30
CA PHE A 60 -13.93 17.10 1.61
C PHE A 60 -13.65 18.13 2.70
N CYS A 61 -14.46 18.15 3.77
CA CYS A 61 -14.23 18.97 4.95
C CYS A 61 -14.63 18.17 6.18
N TYR A 62 -13.73 18.04 7.15
CA TYR A 62 -13.99 17.29 8.37
C TYR A 62 -13.26 17.91 9.55
N ARG A 63 -13.83 17.78 10.76
CA ARG A 63 -13.16 18.19 11.99
C ARG A 63 -12.64 16.94 12.71
N MET A 64 -11.32 16.79 12.78
CA MET A 64 -10.64 15.61 13.31
C MET A 64 -10.94 15.34 14.79
N THR A 65 -11.26 16.39 15.54
CA THR A 65 -11.46 16.33 16.99
C THR A 65 -12.51 17.33 17.44
N CYS A 66 -13.33 16.96 18.42
CA CYS A 66 -14.31 17.88 19.03
C CYS A 66 -13.70 18.80 20.11
N GLU A 67 -12.40 18.68 20.39
CA GLU A 67 -11.72 19.53 21.37
C GLU A 67 -11.55 20.96 20.84
N GLU A 68 -11.68 21.94 21.74
CA GLU A 68 -11.67 23.38 21.41
C GLU A 68 -10.26 23.95 21.13
N ASN A 69 -9.21 23.13 21.15
CA ASN A 69 -7.83 23.59 20.96
C ASN A 69 -6.96 22.65 20.12
N ALA A 70 -7.54 22.08 19.06
CA ALA A 70 -6.88 21.08 18.23
C ALA A 70 -6.28 21.67 16.95
N ILE A 71 -5.31 22.57 17.08
CA ILE A 71 -4.69 23.22 15.93
C ILE A 71 -4.01 22.17 15.04
N THR A 72 -4.36 22.16 13.76
CA THR A 72 -3.67 21.33 12.77
C THR A 72 -2.32 21.98 12.44
N ASN A 73 -1.24 21.49 13.04
CA ASN A 73 0.07 22.11 12.92
C ASN A 73 0.73 21.88 11.55
N ALA A 74 0.58 20.68 10.99
CA ALA A 74 1.20 20.31 9.73
C ALA A 74 0.25 19.41 8.93
N VAL A 75 0.24 19.63 7.62
CA VAL A 75 -0.43 18.80 6.64
C VAL A 75 0.56 18.55 5.52
N ASP A 76 0.63 17.32 5.03
CA ASP A 76 1.36 16.96 3.82
C ASP A 76 0.50 16.06 2.95
N ILE A 77 0.69 16.15 1.64
CA ILE A 77 -0.05 15.37 0.65
C ILE A 77 0.86 14.26 0.13
N HIS A 78 0.60 13.04 0.61
CA HIS A 78 1.21 11.84 0.07
C HIS A 78 0.19 11.12 -0.82
N ARG A 79 0.45 11.03 -2.14
CA ARG A 79 -0.16 9.97 -2.93
C ARG A 79 0.45 8.67 -2.45
N ASN A 80 -0.37 7.71 -2.01
CA ASN A 80 0.06 6.32 -1.94
C ASN A 80 0.66 5.99 -3.32
N SER A 81 1.99 5.96 -3.41
CA SER A 81 2.65 5.60 -4.64
C SER A 81 2.47 4.10 -4.79
N SER A 82 1.52 3.70 -5.62
CA SER A 82 1.42 2.34 -6.14
C SER A 82 2.62 2.08 -7.04
N GLY A 83 3.77 1.77 -6.43
CA GLY A 83 5.01 1.69 -7.17
C GLY A 83 6.17 1.09 -6.40
N VAL A 84 7.17 0.62 -7.15
CA VAL A 84 8.45 0.15 -6.61
C VAL A 84 9.54 1.11 -7.04
N ARG A 85 10.39 1.50 -6.09
CA ARG A 85 11.50 2.44 -6.29
C ARG A 85 12.83 1.74 -6.04
N ASN A 86 13.75 1.91 -6.98
CA ASN A 86 15.12 1.43 -6.86
C ASN A 86 16.03 2.63 -6.60
N PHE A 87 16.85 2.53 -5.56
CA PHE A 87 17.81 3.58 -5.19
C PHE A 87 19.24 3.06 -5.38
N ASP A 88 20.08 3.90 -5.97
CA ASP A 88 21.52 3.76 -5.89
C ASP A 88 21.94 4.13 -4.46
N MET A 89 22.50 3.16 -3.75
CA MET A 89 22.89 3.31 -2.35
C MET A 89 24.26 4.00 -2.18
N GLU A 90 25.08 4.09 -3.22
CA GLU A 90 26.34 4.86 -3.18
C GLU A 90 26.07 6.35 -3.39
N ARG A 91 25.16 6.66 -4.32
CA ARG A 91 24.83 8.05 -4.69
C ARG A 91 23.61 8.61 -3.98
N PHE A 92 22.88 7.76 -3.26
CA PHE A 92 21.61 8.09 -2.61
C PHE A 92 20.57 8.69 -3.59
N GLN A 93 20.52 8.17 -4.81
CA GLN A 93 19.66 8.68 -5.88
C GLN A 93 18.65 7.64 -6.34
N LEU A 94 17.45 8.10 -6.69
CA LEU A 94 16.45 7.27 -7.35
C LEU A 94 16.92 6.92 -8.76
N VAL A 95 17.04 5.63 -9.06
CA VAL A 95 17.45 5.13 -10.38
C VAL A 95 16.24 4.75 -11.22
N GLN A 96 15.31 3.99 -10.63
CA GLN A 96 14.08 3.58 -11.31
C GLN A 96 12.86 3.75 -10.40
N HIS A 97 11.73 4.06 -11.01
CA HIS A 97 10.43 4.11 -10.36
C HIS A 97 9.37 3.47 -11.27
N PHE A 98 8.93 2.28 -10.89
CA PHE A 98 7.91 1.52 -11.60
C PHE A 98 6.55 1.77 -10.96
N HIS A 99 5.53 2.05 -11.77
CA HIS A 99 4.17 2.30 -11.32
C HIS A 99 3.28 1.10 -11.63
N TYR A 100 2.38 0.79 -10.71
CA TYR A 100 1.41 -0.29 -10.83
C TYR A 100 -0.01 0.28 -10.64
N PRO A 101 -1.03 -0.35 -11.25
CA PRO A 101 -2.41 0.13 -11.15
C PRO A 101 -3.02 -0.03 -9.75
N TRP A 102 -2.33 -0.75 -8.85
CA TRP A 102 -2.76 -1.07 -7.50
C TRP A 102 -1.63 -0.80 -6.47
N PRO A 103 -1.97 -0.47 -5.22
CA PRO A 103 -0.99 -0.32 -4.14
C PRO A 103 -0.11 -1.56 -3.94
N VAL A 104 1.21 -1.38 -4.05
CA VAL A 104 2.18 -2.45 -3.82
C VAL A 104 2.43 -2.58 -2.31
N ASN A 105 2.04 -3.72 -1.73
CA ASN A 105 2.26 -4.00 -0.31
C ASN A 105 3.64 -4.62 -0.07
N ARG A 106 4.17 -5.37 -1.04
CA ARG A 106 5.50 -5.96 -0.93
C ARG A 106 6.15 -6.23 -2.28
N SER A 107 7.45 -5.97 -2.32
CA SER A 107 8.35 -6.47 -3.37
C SER A 107 9.44 -7.36 -2.76
N SER A 108 9.90 -8.35 -3.52
CA SER A 108 11.10 -9.11 -3.17
C SER A 108 11.90 -9.46 -4.42
N VAL A 109 13.23 -9.32 -4.31
CA VAL A 109 14.17 -9.49 -5.43
C VAL A 109 14.76 -10.90 -5.38
N SER A 110 14.94 -11.50 -6.55
CA SER A 110 15.63 -12.79 -6.70
C SER A 110 17.09 -12.70 -6.24
N PRO A 111 17.71 -13.82 -5.81
CA PRO A 111 19.10 -13.82 -5.35
C PRO A 111 20.11 -13.32 -6.39
N ASP A 112 19.82 -13.48 -7.67
CA ASP A 112 20.65 -12.98 -8.77
C ASP A 112 20.36 -11.52 -9.15
N GLY A 113 19.39 -10.87 -8.48
CA GLY A 113 19.02 -9.48 -8.70
C GLY A 113 18.17 -9.21 -9.94
N LYS A 114 17.85 -10.22 -10.77
CA LYS A 114 17.24 -10.00 -12.10
C LYS A 114 15.72 -9.91 -12.09
N LEU A 115 15.07 -10.55 -11.13
CA LEU A 115 13.62 -10.66 -11.08
C LEU A 115 13.09 -10.08 -9.78
N VAL A 116 11.92 -9.45 -9.85
CA VAL A 116 11.23 -8.91 -8.68
C VAL A 116 9.81 -9.45 -8.65
N ALA A 117 9.44 -10.08 -7.54
CA ALA A 117 8.06 -10.43 -7.26
C ALA A 117 7.36 -9.22 -6.63
N ILE A 118 6.27 -8.76 -7.24
CA ILE A 118 5.47 -7.61 -6.84
C ILE A 118 4.10 -8.12 -6.42
N VAL A 119 3.68 -7.79 -5.20
CA VAL A 119 2.36 -8.17 -4.68
C VAL A 119 1.73 -7.02 -3.89
N GLY A 120 0.40 -6.97 -3.88
CA GLY A 120 -0.33 -5.83 -3.32
C GLY A 120 -1.83 -6.06 -3.19
N ASP A 121 -2.58 -4.99 -3.43
CA ASP A 121 -4.04 -4.97 -3.35
C ASP A 121 -4.74 -5.53 -4.60
N ASP A 122 -4.00 -6.20 -5.47
CA ASP A 122 -4.55 -7.02 -6.55
C ASP A 122 -4.44 -8.49 -6.16
N PRO A 123 -5.47 -9.32 -6.43
CA PRO A 123 -5.40 -10.76 -6.19
C PRO A 123 -4.27 -11.44 -6.98
N ASP A 124 -3.92 -10.89 -8.15
CA ASP A 124 -2.82 -11.38 -8.97
C ASP A 124 -1.52 -10.64 -8.62
N GLY A 125 -0.47 -11.40 -8.36
CA GLY A 125 0.88 -10.86 -8.28
C GLY A 125 1.54 -10.73 -9.66
N LEU A 126 2.67 -10.03 -9.71
CA LEU A 126 3.50 -9.92 -10.91
C LEU A 126 4.92 -10.39 -10.62
N LEU A 127 5.55 -11.00 -11.61
CA LEU A 127 6.99 -11.18 -11.69
C LEU A 127 7.50 -10.26 -12.79
N VAL A 128 8.43 -9.37 -12.46
CA VAL A 128 8.97 -8.37 -13.38
C VAL A 128 10.49 -8.47 -13.48
N ASP A 129 11.05 -8.02 -14.60
CA ASP A 129 12.49 -7.81 -14.74
C ASP A 129 12.90 -6.56 -13.93
N SER A 130 13.99 -6.67 -13.17
CA SER A 130 14.42 -5.61 -12.24
C SER A 130 15.00 -4.38 -12.94
N ASN A 131 15.49 -4.53 -14.18
CA ASN A 131 16.16 -3.45 -14.91
C ASN A 131 15.16 -2.53 -15.61
N ASN A 132 14.13 -3.11 -16.23
CA ASN A 132 13.18 -2.37 -17.05
C ASN A 132 11.73 -2.37 -16.49
N GLY A 133 11.43 -3.21 -15.50
CA GLY A 133 10.09 -3.32 -14.91
C GLY A 133 9.07 -4.03 -15.79
N GLU A 134 9.49 -4.63 -16.91
CA GLU A 134 8.60 -5.38 -17.79
C GLU A 134 8.11 -6.65 -17.11
N THR A 135 6.84 -6.99 -17.36
CA THR A 135 6.22 -8.17 -16.77
C THR A 135 6.71 -9.44 -17.47
N VAL A 136 7.38 -10.30 -16.71
CA VAL A 136 7.83 -11.64 -17.11
C VAL A 136 6.70 -12.66 -16.95
N GLY A 137 5.86 -12.49 -15.93
CA GLY A 137 4.70 -13.35 -15.73
C GLY A 137 3.75 -12.86 -14.64
N LYS A 138 2.56 -13.45 -14.62
CA LYS A 138 1.53 -13.19 -13.61
C LYS A 138 1.46 -14.34 -12.59
N LEU A 139 1.08 -14.02 -11.36
CA LEU A 139 0.99 -14.94 -10.24
C LEU A 139 -0.46 -15.14 -9.85
N ASN A 140 -1.18 -15.93 -10.65
CA ASN A 140 -2.64 -16.04 -10.55
C ASN A 140 -3.09 -17.09 -9.52
N GLY A 141 -4.15 -16.76 -8.78
CA GLY A 141 -4.92 -17.72 -7.99
C GLY A 141 -5.04 -17.42 -6.50
N HIS A 142 -4.32 -16.42 -5.99
CA HIS A 142 -4.74 -15.83 -4.72
C HIS A 142 -6.12 -15.18 -4.88
N LEU A 143 -6.86 -15.10 -3.77
CA LEU A 143 -8.27 -14.66 -3.79
C LEU A 143 -8.50 -13.33 -3.08
N ASP A 144 -7.44 -12.70 -2.58
CA ASP A 144 -7.47 -11.48 -1.79
C ASP A 144 -6.09 -10.79 -1.88
N TYR A 145 -5.81 -9.77 -1.06
CA TYR A 145 -4.58 -8.99 -1.11
C TYR A 145 -3.37 -9.75 -0.56
N SER A 146 -2.23 -9.58 -1.23
CA SER A 146 -0.97 -10.19 -0.82
C SER A 146 -0.10 -9.20 -0.05
N PHE A 147 0.51 -9.67 1.03
CA PHE A 147 1.31 -8.86 1.96
C PHE A 147 2.72 -9.40 2.16
N ALA A 148 2.97 -10.63 1.72
CA ALA A 148 4.22 -11.33 1.93
C ALA A 148 4.74 -11.91 0.62
N SER A 149 6.04 -11.77 0.38
CA SER A 149 6.76 -12.50 -0.66
C SER A 149 8.21 -12.72 -0.21
N ALA A 150 8.80 -13.85 -0.58
CA ALA A 150 10.19 -14.15 -0.30
C ALA A 150 10.75 -15.16 -1.30
N TRP A 151 12.01 -14.97 -1.68
CA TRP A 151 12.74 -15.89 -2.55
C TRP A 151 13.43 -16.97 -1.75
N HIS A 152 13.40 -18.18 -2.29
CA HIS A 152 14.28 -19.24 -1.85
C HIS A 152 15.71 -18.95 -2.36
N PRO A 153 16.77 -19.28 -1.59
CA PRO A 153 18.15 -18.97 -1.96
C PRO A 153 18.63 -19.63 -3.28
N ASN A 154 17.96 -20.69 -3.75
CA ASN A 154 18.22 -21.30 -5.07
C ASN A 154 17.91 -20.39 -6.27
N GLY A 155 17.17 -19.29 -6.09
CA GLY A 155 16.77 -18.37 -7.15
C GLY A 155 15.76 -18.90 -8.18
N VAL A 156 15.24 -20.12 -8.00
CA VAL A 156 14.28 -20.75 -8.92
C VAL A 156 12.86 -20.69 -8.36
N THR A 157 12.73 -20.71 -7.04
CA THR A 157 11.44 -20.74 -6.36
C THR A 157 11.26 -19.56 -5.41
N PHE A 158 10.02 -19.13 -5.24
CA PHE A 158 9.66 -18.10 -4.27
C PHE A 158 8.26 -18.36 -3.74
N ALA A 159 7.91 -17.71 -2.64
CA ALA A 159 6.61 -17.85 -1.99
C ALA A 159 5.90 -16.50 -1.90
N THR A 160 4.58 -16.54 -1.94
CA THR A 160 3.69 -15.40 -1.69
C THR A 160 2.70 -15.75 -0.59
N GLY A 161 2.41 -14.79 0.29
CA GLY A 161 1.47 -14.94 1.40
C GLY A 161 0.37 -13.90 1.31
N ASN A 162 -0.83 -14.32 1.66
CA ASN A 162 -2.06 -13.61 1.30
C ASN A 162 -3.08 -13.55 2.45
N GLN A 163 -3.99 -12.58 2.33
CA GLN A 163 -5.15 -12.40 3.20
C GLN A 163 -6.13 -13.57 3.14
N ASP A 164 -6.20 -14.28 2.01
CA ASP A 164 -6.96 -15.51 1.78
C ASP A 164 -6.51 -16.71 2.66
N LYS A 165 -5.52 -16.48 3.53
CA LYS A 165 -4.93 -17.45 4.48
C LYS A 165 -4.17 -18.58 3.79
N THR A 166 -3.71 -18.36 2.57
CA THR A 166 -2.84 -19.28 1.84
C THR A 166 -1.45 -18.70 1.63
N CYS A 167 -0.47 -19.60 1.62
CA CYS A 167 0.86 -19.33 1.06
C CYS A 167 0.99 -20.14 -0.23
N ARG A 168 1.33 -19.47 -1.33
CA ARG A 168 1.57 -20.12 -2.62
C ARG A 168 3.05 -20.14 -2.90
N VAL A 169 3.55 -21.27 -3.37
CA VAL A 169 4.94 -21.43 -3.81
C VAL A 169 4.97 -21.49 -5.33
N TRP A 170 5.88 -20.75 -5.92
CA TRP A 170 6.02 -20.54 -7.36
C TRP A 170 7.37 -21.05 -7.85
N ASP A 171 7.41 -21.49 -9.10
CA ASP A 171 8.63 -21.86 -9.81
C ASP A 171 8.72 -20.97 -11.05
N VAL A 172 9.78 -20.18 -11.17
CA VAL A 172 9.93 -19.19 -12.25
C VAL A 172 9.93 -19.83 -13.64
N ARG A 173 10.25 -21.12 -13.73
CA ARG A 173 10.26 -21.87 -15.00
C ARG A 173 8.85 -22.20 -15.49
N ASN A 174 7.84 -22.14 -14.61
CA ASN A 174 6.44 -22.36 -14.96
C ASN A 174 5.51 -21.60 -14.01
N LEU A 175 5.18 -20.36 -14.39
CA LEU A 175 4.31 -19.47 -13.61
C LEU A 175 2.81 -19.68 -13.87
N SER A 176 2.43 -20.57 -14.80
CA SER A 176 1.01 -20.81 -15.12
C SER A 176 0.20 -21.31 -13.91
N LYS A 177 0.88 -21.88 -12.91
CA LYS A 177 0.29 -22.34 -11.65
C LYS A 177 1.35 -22.35 -10.54
N SER A 178 0.90 -22.14 -9.31
CA SER A 178 1.74 -22.38 -8.13
C SER A 178 2.08 -23.87 -8.01
N VAL A 179 3.32 -24.20 -7.66
CA VAL A 179 3.77 -25.59 -7.46
C VAL A 179 3.27 -26.20 -6.16
N ALA A 180 2.93 -25.36 -5.17
CA ALA A 180 2.28 -25.78 -3.93
C ALA A 180 1.36 -24.67 -3.41
N VAL A 181 0.32 -25.08 -2.68
CA VAL A 181 -0.58 -24.17 -1.95
C VAL A 181 -0.65 -24.66 -0.51
N LEU A 182 0.00 -23.93 0.39
CA LEU A 182 -0.07 -24.15 1.83
C LEU A 182 -1.33 -23.49 2.37
N LYS A 183 -2.21 -24.31 2.95
CA LYS A 183 -3.50 -23.91 3.51
C LYS A 183 -3.83 -24.81 4.71
N GLY A 184 -4.82 -24.43 5.51
CA GLY A 184 -5.23 -25.18 6.70
C GLY A 184 -5.69 -24.23 7.81
N ASN A 185 -5.33 -24.51 9.06
CA ASN A 185 -5.61 -23.61 10.19
C ASN A 185 -4.61 -22.42 10.25
N LEU A 186 -4.36 -21.81 9.10
CA LEU A 186 -3.52 -20.62 8.96
C LEU A 186 -4.38 -19.36 9.06
N GLY A 187 -3.78 -18.32 9.60
CA GLY A 187 -4.30 -16.95 9.50
C GLY A 187 -3.86 -16.26 8.21
N ALA A 188 -4.23 -14.98 8.07
CA ALA A 188 -3.69 -14.13 7.01
C ALA A 188 -2.17 -14.05 7.14
N ILE A 189 -1.45 -14.22 6.03
CA ILE A 189 0.02 -14.31 6.03
C ILE A 189 0.61 -12.92 5.82
N ARG A 190 1.43 -12.47 6.77
CA ARG A 190 1.98 -11.11 6.81
C ARG A 190 3.47 -11.04 6.51
N SER A 191 4.20 -12.13 6.69
CA SER A 191 5.60 -12.20 6.33
C SER A 191 5.99 -13.65 6.03
N ILE A 192 6.95 -13.81 5.12
CA ILE A 192 7.55 -15.10 4.77
C ILE A 192 9.07 -14.89 4.73
N ARG A 193 9.83 -15.87 5.21
CA ARG A 193 11.30 -15.93 5.06
C ARG A 193 11.74 -17.36 4.81
N PHE A 194 12.68 -17.54 3.90
CA PHE A 194 13.44 -18.78 3.77
C PHE A 194 14.68 -18.72 4.65
N SER A 195 15.09 -19.86 5.20
CA SER A 195 16.43 -20.03 5.76
C SER A 195 17.48 -19.88 4.67
N SER A 196 18.68 -19.44 5.04
CA SER A 196 19.79 -19.23 4.10
C SER A 196 20.23 -20.50 3.38
N ASP A 197 20.07 -21.66 4.02
CA ASP A 197 20.31 -22.99 3.45
C ASP A 197 19.13 -23.52 2.60
N GLY A 198 18.01 -22.78 2.56
CA GLY A 198 16.80 -23.14 1.82
C GLY A 198 16.01 -24.30 2.40
N GLN A 199 16.42 -24.90 3.51
CA GLN A 199 15.75 -26.10 4.06
C GLN A 199 14.40 -25.77 4.71
N TYR A 200 14.23 -24.55 5.21
CA TYR A 200 13.05 -24.14 5.95
C TYR A 200 12.45 -22.86 5.40
N MET A 201 11.13 -22.77 5.54
CA MET A 201 10.37 -21.55 5.33
C MET A 201 9.58 -21.22 6.59
N ALA A 202 9.74 -20.00 7.08
CA ALA A 202 8.99 -19.45 8.21
C ALA A 202 7.89 -18.50 7.70
N MET A 203 6.68 -18.61 8.26
CA MET A 203 5.55 -17.75 7.92
C MET A 203 4.95 -17.13 9.17
N ALA A 204 4.81 -15.80 9.15
CA ALA A 204 4.13 -15.02 10.17
C ALA A 204 2.63 -14.90 9.82
N VAL A 205 1.75 -15.45 10.66
CA VAL A 205 0.29 -15.43 10.41
C VAL A 205 -0.48 -14.74 11.53
N TYR A 206 -1.60 -14.11 11.17
CA TYR A 206 -2.54 -13.50 12.11
C TYR A 206 -3.52 -14.54 12.68
N SER A 207 -3.43 -14.88 13.97
CA SER A 207 -4.37 -15.79 14.63
C SER A 207 -5.46 -15.04 15.41
N LYS A 208 -6.73 -15.45 15.25
CA LYS A 208 -7.88 -14.91 16.00
C LYS A 208 -8.12 -15.60 17.35
N ASN A 209 -7.39 -16.68 17.66
CA ASN A 209 -7.72 -17.56 18.79
C ASN A 209 -7.03 -17.22 20.12
N CYS A 210 -6.29 -16.10 20.22
CA CYS A 210 -5.73 -15.66 21.49
C CYS A 210 -6.53 -14.46 21.99
N SER A 211 -7.47 -14.72 22.90
CA SER A 211 -8.20 -13.71 23.66
C SER A 211 -7.28 -12.97 24.64
N ALA A 212 -6.51 -12.02 24.11
CA ALA A 212 -5.94 -10.88 24.82
C ALA A 212 -5.45 -9.91 23.74
N PHE A 213 -5.56 -8.59 23.97
CA PHE A 213 -5.08 -7.52 23.09
C PHE A 213 -3.55 -7.56 22.93
N MET A 214 -3.04 -8.56 22.23
CA MET A 214 -1.65 -8.71 21.88
C MET A 214 -1.60 -9.45 20.54
N TYR A 215 -1.10 -8.76 19.51
CA TYR A 215 -0.97 -9.29 18.16
C TYR A 215 0.06 -10.42 18.14
N PHE A 216 -0.35 -11.64 18.49
CA PHE A 216 0.53 -12.80 18.40
C PHE A 216 0.73 -13.17 16.93
N ILE A 217 1.95 -12.98 16.47
CA ILE A 217 2.44 -13.55 15.21
C ILE A 217 2.77 -15.02 15.50
N SER A 218 1.96 -15.94 15.00
CA SER A 218 2.34 -17.36 15.01
C SER A 218 3.33 -17.60 13.86
N ILE A 219 4.51 -18.16 14.19
CA ILE A 219 5.53 -18.53 13.21
C ILE A 219 5.37 -20.00 12.88
N PHE A 220 5.02 -20.30 11.63
CA PHE A 220 4.95 -21.67 11.12
C PHE A 220 6.22 -22.00 10.35
N PHE A 221 6.89 -23.10 10.71
CA PHE A 221 8.02 -23.65 9.96
C PHE A 221 7.56 -24.76 9.04
N CYS A 222 7.94 -24.70 7.78
CA CYS A 222 7.70 -25.74 6.79
C CYS A 222 9.05 -26.19 6.19
N SER A 223 9.27 -27.49 6.13
CA SER A 223 10.43 -28.06 5.41
C SER A 223 10.21 -27.92 3.91
N CYS A 224 11.17 -27.33 3.21
CA CYS A 224 11.08 -27.18 1.76
C CYS A 224 11.12 -28.53 1.03
N ASN A 225 11.69 -29.56 1.64
CA ASN A 225 11.69 -30.91 1.08
C ASN A 225 10.27 -31.50 1.04
N ASP A 226 9.39 -31.16 1.99
CA ASP A 226 8.01 -31.65 2.04
C ASP A 226 7.10 -31.01 0.98
N LEU A 227 7.43 -29.78 0.54
CA LEU A 227 6.74 -29.11 -0.57
C LEU A 227 6.86 -29.89 -1.88
N SER A 228 7.98 -30.61 -2.07
CA SER A 228 8.18 -31.45 -3.25
C SER A 228 7.27 -32.69 -3.26
N ILE A 229 6.83 -33.16 -2.08
CA ILE A 229 6.03 -34.38 -1.89
C ILE A 229 4.53 -34.13 -2.15
N GLN A 230 4.05 -32.90 -1.92
CA GLN A 230 2.67 -32.49 -2.27
C GLN A 230 2.40 -32.53 -3.79
N LYS A 231 3.42 -32.71 -4.65
CA LYS A 231 3.24 -32.93 -6.10
C LYS A 231 2.57 -34.27 -6.46
N LYS A 232 2.35 -35.21 -5.53
CA LYS A 232 2.06 -36.61 -5.88
C LYS A 232 0.89 -37.31 -5.15
N LYS A 233 -0.19 -36.60 -4.86
CA LYS A 233 -1.48 -37.24 -4.55
C LYS A 233 -2.59 -36.68 -5.44
N ARG A 234 -2.74 -37.29 -6.61
CA ARG A 234 -4.01 -37.40 -7.34
C ARG A 234 -4.58 -38.78 -7.03
#